data_AF-A0A6C0CJB0-F1
#
_entry.id   AF-A0A6C0CJB0-F1
#
_cell.length_a   1.000
_cell.length_b   1.000
_cell.length_c   1.000
_cell.angle_alpha   90.00
_cell.angle_beta   90.00
_cell.angle_gamma   90.00
#
_symmetry.space_group_name_H-M   'P 1'
#
loop_
_entity.id
_entity.type
_entity.pdbx_description
1 polymer ?
#
loop_
_entity_poly.entity_id
_entity_poly.type
_entity_poly.pdbx_seq_one_letter_code
_entity_poly.pdbx_strand_id
1 'polypeptide(L)'
;MSNQQLINCPNCYKLYKKKGSYENHIFKCGRKEENIELTNEKLLDLIHDLTNKYNNIQLELTNIKSSINRKNKKLKVLDYLNEYVKNDNNFIHKIEINRDDLLIIFDKGFVKGIGEILYNKLSELDNIKCFNEKKNVIYVVKDNKWEELENESWESLIKYINSQILVLFKEYQDENMEHLEDEKNHKVINNYLTKILCVEISFETKCNRIKTNLYTKLKIGFKNIVELQIE
;
A
#
# COMPACT_ATOMS: atom_id res chain seq x y z
N MET A 1 -26.17 24.73 -51.44
CA MET A 1 -27.42 24.83 -50.65
C MET A 1 -27.18 24.12 -49.32
N SER A 2 -27.00 24.83 -48.20
CA SER A 2 -26.74 24.18 -46.91
C SER A 2 -28.05 23.81 -46.24
N ASN A 3 -28.30 22.51 -46.05
CA ASN A 3 -29.41 22.00 -45.25
C ASN A 3 -29.25 22.47 -43.80
N GLN A 4 -29.96 23.53 -43.41
CA GLN A 4 -30.06 23.93 -42.00
C GLN A 4 -30.93 22.91 -41.28
N GLN A 5 -30.31 22.04 -40.47
CA GLN A 5 -31.01 21.09 -39.62
C GLN A 5 -31.89 21.83 -38.61
N LEU A 6 -33.21 21.69 -38.74
CA LEU A 6 -34.19 22.20 -37.78
C LEU A 6 -34.24 21.26 -36.57
N ILE A 7 -34.06 21.80 -35.37
CA ILE A 7 -34.08 21.04 -34.11
C ILE A 7 -35.46 21.22 -33.47
N ASN A 8 -36.14 20.12 -33.17
CA ASN A 8 -37.46 20.12 -32.55
C ASN A 8 -37.36 19.93 -31.03
N CYS A 9 -38.11 20.72 -30.26
CA CYS A 9 -38.26 20.50 -28.82
C CYS A 9 -39.27 19.37 -28.55
N PRO A 10 -38.88 18.27 -27.87
CA PRO A 10 -39.80 17.18 -27.57
C PRO A 10 -40.90 17.56 -26.56
N ASN A 11 -40.74 18.65 -25.81
CA ASN A 11 -41.70 19.04 -24.77
C ASN A 11 -42.77 20.03 -25.24
N CYS A 12 -42.46 20.94 -26.18
CA CYS A 12 -43.44 21.91 -26.71
C CYS A 12 -43.53 21.94 -28.25
N TYR A 13 -42.80 21.05 -28.92
CA TYR A 13 -42.81 20.87 -30.38
C TYR A 13 -42.45 22.11 -31.22
N LYS A 14 -41.78 23.10 -30.61
CA LYS A 14 -41.25 24.28 -31.32
C LYS A 14 -39.98 23.92 -32.11
N LEU A 15 -39.91 24.44 -33.34
CA LEU A 15 -38.80 24.22 -34.28
C LEU A 15 -37.78 25.36 -34.20
N TYR A 16 -36.51 25.00 -34.04
CA TYR A 16 -35.41 25.94 -33.90
C TYR A 16 -34.38 25.77 -35.03
N LYS A 17 -34.03 26.88 -35.68
CA LYS A 17 -33.02 26.93 -36.76
C LYS A 17 -31.58 26.95 -36.24
N LYS A 18 -31.37 27.37 -34.99
CA LYS A 18 -30.06 27.52 -34.37
C LYS A 18 -29.98 26.70 -33.09
N LYS A 19 -28.88 25.97 -32.92
CA LYS A 19 -28.60 25.14 -31.73
C LYS A 19 -28.65 25.96 -30.42
N GLY A 20 -28.04 27.14 -30.40
CA GLY A 20 -28.07 28.00 -29.21
C GLY A 20 -29.48 28.48 -28.81
N SER A 21 -30.40 28.64 -29.77
CA SER A 21 -31.80 28.99 -29.47
C SER A 21 -32.57 27.80 -28.89
N TYR A 22 -32.27 26.59 -29.34
CA TYR A 22 -32.81 25.35 -28.78
C TYR A 22 -32.30 25.10 -27.36
N GLU A 23 -31.01 25.28 -27.11
CA GLU A 23 -30.39 25.12 -25.79
C GLU A 23 -30.99 26.09 -24.78
N ASN A 24 -31.08 27.39 -25.11
CA ASN A 24 -31.72 28.38 -24.22
C ASN A 24 -33.20 28.06 -23.94
N HIS A 25 -33.89 27.47 -24.90
CA HIS A 25 -35.28 27.08 -24.75
C HIS A 25 -35.44 25.85 -23.85
N ILE A 26 -34.60 24.80 -23.99
CA ILE A 26 -34.76 23.56 -23.24
C ILE A 26 -34.62 23.78 -21.73
N PHE A 27 -33.76 24.72 -21.31
CA PHE A 27 -33.61 25.11 -19.91
C PHE A 27 -34.89 25.68 -19.29
N LYS A 28 -35.77 26.28 -20.10
CA LYS A 28 -37.03 26.89 -19.64
C LYS A 28 -38.25 26.03 -19.96
N CYS A 29 -38.22 25.28 -21.06
CA CYS A 29 -39.39 24.56 -21.58
C CYS A 29 -39.91 23.46 -20.66
N GLY A 30 -39.05 22.86 -19.84
CA GLY A 30 -39.43 21.80 -18.88
C GLY A 30 -39.94 22.32 -17.53
N ARG A 31 -39.77 23.62 -17.26
CA ARG A 31 -40.28 24.24 -16.03
C ARG A 31 -41.66 24.79 -16.35
N LYS A 32 -42.70 24.04 -15.98
CA LYS A 32 -44.03 24.65 -15.87
C LYS A 32 -43.90 25.75 -14.82
N GLU A 33 -43.91 27.01 -15.24
CA GLU A 33 -44.27 28.12 -14.35
C GLU A 33 -45.77 27.97 -14.07
N GLU A 34 -46.13 26.96 -13.28
CA GLU A 34 -47.35 27.05 -12.51
C GLU A 34 -47.10 28.25 -11.59
N ASN A 35 -47.85 29.34 -11.79
CA ASN A 35 -47.97 30.42 -10.82
C ASN A 35 -48.63 29.80 -9.57
N ILE A 36 -47.86 29.03 -8.82
CA ILE A 36 -48.21 28.58 -7.50
C ILE A 36 -48.16 29.84 -6.67
N GLU A 37 -49.31 30.37 -6.28
CA GLU A 37 -49.37 31.32 -5.18
C GLU A 37 -48.69 30.65 -3.98
N LEU A 38 -47.43 31.04 -3.74
CA LEU A 38 -46.60 30.53 -2.67
C LEU A 38 -47.09 31.20 -1.39
N THR A 39 -48.04 30.53 -0.72
CA THR A 39 -48.37 30.85 0.66
C THR A 39 -47.22 30.43 1.57
N ASN A 40 -47.03 31.15 2.69
CA ASN A 40 -45.98 30.84 3.68
C ASN A 40 -46.06 29.39 4.18
N GLU A 41 -47.27 28.81 4.23
CA GLU A 41 -47.49 27.41 4.59
C GLU A 41 -46.84 26.42 3.60
N LYS A 42 -47.02 26.62 2.29
CA LYS A 42 -46.37 25.77 1.26
C LYS A 42 -44.85 25.91 1.28
N LEU A 43 -44.35 27.08 1.67
CA LEU A 43 -42.93 27.35 1.83
C LEU A 43 -42.35 26.60 3.04
N LEU A 44 -43.09 26.57 4.15
CA LEU A 44 -42.76 25.77 5.33
C LEU A 44 -42.80 24.27 5.02
N ASP A 45 -43.79 23.80 4.26
CA ASP A 45 -43.88 22.40 3.83
C ASP A 45 -42.68 22.00 2.95
N LEU A 46 -42.28 22.86 2.02
CA LEU A 46 -41.08 22.66 1.21
C LEU A 46 -39.80 22.61 2.05
N ILE A 47 -39.68 23.46 3.08
CA ILE A 47 -38.55 23.44 4.01
C ILE A 47 -38.55 22.14 4.83
N HIS A 48 -39.71 21.68 5.29
CA HIS A 48 -39.84 20.39 5.96
C HIS A 48 -39.45 19.23 5.06
N ASP A 49 -39.90 19.21 3.80
CA ASP A 49 -39.54 18.19 2.82
C ASP A 49 -38.05 18.18 2.50
N LEU A 50 -37.44 19.36 2.35
CA LEU A 50 -36.00 19.49 2.14
C LEU A 50 -35.21 19.01 3.36
N THR A 51 -35.67 19.33 4.56
CA THR A 51 -35.05 18.89 5.81
C THR A 51 -35.14 17.37 5.96
N ASN A 52 -36.29 16.77 5.62
CA ASN A 52 -36.48 15.32 5.64
C ASN A 52 -35.60 14.62 4.62
N LYS A 53 -35.49 15.14 3.39
CA LYS A 53 -34.58 14.62 2.37
C LYS A 53 -33.12 14.71 2.81
N TYR A 54 -32.73 15.84 3.40
CA TYR A 54 -31.37 16.03 3.92
C TYR A 54 -31.05 15.03 5.04
N ASN A 55 -31.98 14.83 5.98
CA ASN A 55 -31.82 13.86 7.06
C ASN A 55 -31.73 12.42 6.54
N ASN A 56 -32.55 12.05 5.55
CA ASN A 56 -32.48 10.73 4.91
C ASN A 56 -31.13 10.51 4.21
N ILE A 57 -30.63 11.51 3.48
CA ILE A 57 -29.31 11.44 2.84
C ILE A 57 -28.21 11.29 3.88
N GLN A 58 -28.28 12.02 5.00
CA GLN A 58 -27.31 11.86 6.10
C GLN A 58 -27.37 10.47 6.73
N LEU A 59 -28.56 9.90 6.91
CA LEU A 59 -28.73 8.53 7.39
C LEU A 59 -28.17 7.50 6.41
N GLU A 60 -28.39 7.66 5.10
CA GLU A 60 -27.78 6.79 4.09
C GLU A 60 -26.26 6.91 4.09
N LEU A 61 -25.72 8.12 4.17
CA LEU A 61 -24.27 8.35 4.24
C LEU A 61 -23.64 7.71 5.49
N THR A 62 -24.29 7.83 6.65
CA THR A 62 -23.81 7.19 7.89
C THR A 62 -23.91 5.66 7.81
N ASN A 63 -24.97 5.12 7.22
CA ASN A 63 -25.14 3.69 6.99
C ASN A 63 -24.10 3.13 6.01
N ILE A 64 -23.81 3.85 4.91
CA ILE A 64 -22.76 3.51 3.95
C ILE A 64 -21.39 3.54 4.63
N LYS A 65 -21.06 4.61 5.38
CA LYS A 65 -19.81 4.69 6.16
C LYS A 65 -19.69 3.54 7.15
N SER A 66 -20.76 3.20 7.87
CA SER A 66 -20.75 2.08 8.82
C SER A 66 -20.59 0.73 8.13
N SER A 67 -21.21 0.55 6.96
CA SER A 67 -21.12 -0.67 6.15
C SER A 67 -19.74 -0.83 5.53
N ILE A 68 -19.13 0.25 5.05
CA ILE A 68 -17.73 0.30 4.59
C ILE A 68 -16.80 -0.02 5.75
N ASN A 69 -16.99 0.57 6.93
CA ASN A 69 -16.17 0.26 8.12
C ASN A 69 -16.32 -1.20 8.56
N ARG A 70 -17.52 -1.80 8.44
CA ARG A 70 -17.77 -3.22 8.72
C ARG A 70 -17.13 -4.13 7.65
N LYS A 71 -17.17 -3.76 6.38
CA LYS A 71 -16.52 -4.49 5.26
C LYS A 71 -15.00 -4.40 5.35
N ASN A 72 -14.45 -3.23 5.62
CA ASN A 72 -13.01 -3.01 5.81
C ASN A 72 -12.46 -3.75 7.04
N LYS A 73 -13.26 -3.91 8.10
CA LYS A 73 -12.90 -4.78 9.23
C LYS A 73 -12.98 -6.28 8.93
N LYS A 74 -13.63 -6.69 7.83
CA LYS A 74 -13.91 -8.11 7.50
C LYS A 74 -13.27 -8.62 6.21
N LEU A 75 -12.63 -7.77 5.40
CA LEU A 75 -11.68 -8.25 4.41
C LEU A 75 -10.44 -8.73 5.16
N LYS A 76 -10.44 -10.01 5.53
CA LYS A 76 -9.23 -10.64 6.04
C LYS A 76 -8.24 -10.63 4.90
N VAL A 77 -7.20 -9.81 5.03
CA VAL A 77 -6.09 -9.73 4.07
C VAL A 77 -5.58 -11.13 3.71
N LEU A 78 -5.59 -12.07 4.65
CA LEU A 78 -5.28 -13.48 4.43
C LEU A 78 -6.24 -14.19 3.48
N ASP A 79 -7.56 -13.97 3.61
CA ASP A 79 -8.56 -14.58 2.73
C ASP A 79 -8.36 -14.06 1.29
N TYR A 80 -8.13 -12.75 1.13
CA TYR A 80 -7.80 -12.15 -0.17
C TYR A 80 -6.51 -12.72 -0.79
N LEU A 81 -5.42 -12.77 -0.02
CA LEU A 81 -4.15 -13.27 -0.52
C LEU A 81 -4.24 -14.73 -0.97
N ASN A 82 -4.95 -15.58 -0.19
CA ASN A 82 -5.14 -16.98 -0.51
C ASN A 82 -6.08 -17.25 -1.69
N GLU A 83 -7.08 -16.38 -1.91
CA GLU A 83 -8.02 -16.52 -3.03
C GLU A 83 -7.39 -16.10 -4.37
N TYR A 84 -6.62 -15.00 -4.39
CA TYR A 84 -6.20 -14.34 -5.63
C TYR A 84 -4.71 -14.44 -5.95
N VAL A 85 -3.85 -14.78 -4.99
CA VAL A 85 -2.40 -14.83 -5.18
C VAL A 85 -1.87 -16.21 -4.80
N LYS A 86 -1.81 -17.14 -5.75
CA LYS A 86 -1.18 -18.45 -5.52
C LYS A 86 0.28 -18.37 -5.93
N ASN A 87 1.18 -18.68 -4.99
CA ASN A 87 2.60 -18.77 -5.26
C ASN A 87 3.13 -20.04 -4.55
N ASP A 88 4.04 -20.77 -5.19
CA ASP A 88 4.40 -22.13 -4.76
C ASP A 88 5.75 -22.23 -4.04
N ASN A 89 6.33 -21.11 -3.62
CA ASN A 89 7.74 -21.06 -3.22
C ASN A 89 7.97 -20.58 -1.78
N ASN A 90 8.34 -21.52 -0.90
CA ASN A 90 8.96 -21.24 0.40
C ASN A 90 10.30 -20.53 0.18
N PHE A 91 10.34 -19.21 0.40
CA PHE A 91 11.52 -18.37 0.14
C PHE A 91 12.44 -18.20 1.36
N ILE A 92 11.93 -18.45 2.57
CA ILE A 92 12.61 -18.15 3.84
C ILE A 92 13.99 -18.84 3.95
N HIS A 93 14.15 -20.01 3.32
CA HIS A 93 15.40 -20.78 3.36
C HIS A 93 16.31 -20.61 2.13
N LYS A 94 15.92 -19.78 1.15
CA LYS A 94 16.69 -19.59 -0.11
C LYS A 94 17.47 -18.27 -0.16
N ILE A 95 17.49 -17.49 0.92
CA ILE A 95 18.20 -16.21 0.94
C ILE A 95 19.70 -16.47 1.13
N GLU A 96 20.43 -16.48 0.01
CA GLU A 96 21.89 -16.51 -0.01
C GLU A 96 22.46 -15.08 -0.04
N ILE A 97 23.48 -14.85 0.79
CA ILE A 97 24.17 -13.57 0.96
C ILE A 97 25.49 -13.63 0.20
N ASN A 98 25.78 -12.60 -0.59
CA ASN A 98 26.99 -12.51 -1.39
C ASN A 98 28.00 -11.52 -0.78
N ARG A 99 29.22 -11.46 -1.35
CA ARG A 99 30.24 -10.49 -0.92
C ARG A 99 29.81 -9.04 -1.12
N ASP A 100 29.05 -8.75 -2.17
CA ASP A 100 28.52 -7.40 -2.41
C ASP A 100 27.55 -6.96 -1.29
N ASP A 101 26.76 -7.91 -0.76
CA ASP A 101 25.86 -7.67 0.36
C ASP A 101 26.65 -7.33 1.64
N LEU A 102 27.83 -7.94 1.83
CA LEU A 102 28.73 -7.62 2.93
C LEU A 102 29.25 -6.17 2.86
N LEU A 103 29.57 -5.68 1.65
CA LEU A 103 30.00 -4.28 1.45
C LEU A 103 28.88 -3.28 1.79
N ILE A 104 27.62 -3.63 1.49
CA ILE A 104 26.46 -2.80 1.88
C ILE A 104 26.36 -2.68 3.40
N ILE A 105 26.69 -3.75 4.15
CA ILE A 105 26.70 -3.72 5.61
C ILE A 105 27.85 -2.87 6.15
N PHE A 106 29.04 -2.92 5.51
CA PHE A 106 30.16 -2.07 5.89
C PHE A 106 29.87 -0.59 5.73
N ASP A 107 29.16 -0.21 4.67
CA ASP A 107 28.78 1.17 4.42
C ASP A 107 27.65 1.63 5.35
N LYS A 108 26.51 0.91 5.35
CA LYS A 108 25.26 1.37 5.97
C LYS A 108 25.02 0.88 7.40
N GLY A 109 25.84 -0.06 7.88
CA GLY A 109 25.71 -0.72 9.19
C GLY A 109 24.65 -1.83 9.21
N PHE A 110 24.69 -2.69 10.23
CA PHE A 110 23.90 -3.93 10.30
C PHE A 110 22.40 -3.76 10.03
N VAL A 111 21.73 -2.84 10.75
CA VAL A 111 20.26 -2.68 10.68
C VAL A 111 19.79 -2.18 9.32
N LYS A 112 20.48 -1.19 8.74
CA LYS A 112 20.09 -0.63 7.44
C LYS A 112 20.55 -1.54 6.30
N GLY A 113 21.75 -2.12 6.41
CA GLY A 113 22.32 -3.04 5.43
C GLY A 113 21.45 -4.29 5.27
N ILE A 114 21.10 -4.99 6.35
CA ILE A 114 20.23 -6.16 6.27
C ILE A 114 18.85 -5.79 5.71
N GLY A 115 18.27 -4.65 6.13
CA GLY A 115 17.00 -4.19 5.59
C GLY A 115 17.04 -3.90 4.08
N GLU A 116 18.21 -3.57 3.52
CA GLU A 116 18.40 -3.33 2.10
C GLU A 116 18.69 -4.61 1.32
N ILE A 117 19.52 -5.50 1.86
CA ILE A 117 19.76 -6.84 1.30
C ILE A 117 18.44 -7.59 1.19
N LEU A 118 17.67 -7.62 2.28
CA LEU A 118 16.34 -8.22 2.29
C LEU A 118 15.42 -7.54 1.28
N TYR A 119 15.41 -6.22 1.18
CA TYR A 119 14.59 -5.54 0.18
C TYR A 119 14.97 -5.93 -1.24
N ASN A 120 16.26 -5.97 -1.59
CA ASN A 120 16.71 -6.32 -2.94
C ASN A 120 16.34 -7.75 -3.30
N LYS A 121 16.64 -8.71 -2.42
CA LYS A 121 16.34 -10.14 -2.63
C LYS A 121 14.84 -10.44 -2.61
N LEU A 122 14.05 -9.69 -1.84
CA LEU A 122 12.61 -9.89 -1.72
C LEU A 122 11.81 -9.13 -2.77
N SER A 123 12.32 -8.03 -3.30
CA SER A 123 11.65 -7.31 -4.41
C SER A 123 11.63 -8.14 -5.69
N GLU A 124 12.60 -9.06 -5.86
CA GLU A 124 12.63 -10.02 -6.95
C GLU A 124 11.62 -11.18 -6.77
N LEU A 125 11.11 -11.39 -5.55
CA LEU A 125 10.24 -12.49 -5.21
C LEU A 125 8.85 -11.94 -4.82
N ASP A 126 7.85 -12.11 -5.68
CA ASP A 126 6.43 -11.76 -5.44
C ASP A 126 5.76 -12.52 -4.27
N ASN A 127 6.55 -13.11 -3.36
CA ASN A 127 6.14 -14.01 -2.29
C ASN A 127 5.98 -13.28 -0.94
N ILE A 128 6.21 -11.96 -0.89
CA ILE A 128 6.00 -11.13 0.28
C ILE A 128 5.07 -9.98 -0.03
N LYS A 129 4.06 -9.78 0.82
CA LYS A 129 3.20 -8.59 0.77
C LYS A 129 3.08 -7.93 2.14
N CYS A 130 3.13 -6.60 2.14
CA CYS A 130 2.92 -5.76 3.31
C CYS A 130 1.79 -4.78 3.01
N PHE A 131 0.86 -4.61 3.95
CA PHE A 131 -0.33 -3.78 3.76
C PHE A 131 -0.37 -2.64 4.78
N ASN A 132 -0.82 -1.45 4.36
CA ASN A 132 -0.93 -0.27 5.23
C ASN A 132 -1.94 -0.47 6.38
N GLU A 133 -2.91 -1.35 6.19
CA GLU A 133 -4.03 -1.61 7.10
C GLU A 133 -3.57 -2.32 8.39
N LYS A 134 -2.48 -3.10 8.32
CA LYS A 134 -1.84 -3.73 9.49
C LYS A 134 -0.38 -3.30 9.59
N LYS A 135 -0.08 -2.42 10.55
CA LYS A 135 1.28 -1.92 10.81
C LYS A 135 2.23 -3.06 11.18
N ASN A 136 3.41 -3.09 10.55
CA ASN A 136 4.48 -4.05 10.82
C ASN A 136 4.08 -5.53 10.67
N VAL A 137 3.01 -5.83 9.93
CA VAL A 137 2.64 -7.20 9.58
C VAL A 137 3.17 -7.50 8.19
N ILE A 138 3.95 -8.57 8.10
CA ILE A 138 4.51 -9.09 6.85
C ILE A 138 3.79 -10.40 6.55
N TYR A 139 3.21 -10.51 5.37
CA TYR A 139 2.60 -11.73 4.89
C TYR A 139 3.59 -12.47 4.00
N VAL A 140 3.69 -13.78 4.22
CA VAL A 140 4.62 -14.66 3.54
C VAL A 140 3.87 -15.90 3.04
N VAL A 141 4.30 -16.45 1.92
CA VAL A 141 3.76 -17.71 1.43
C VAL A 141 4.51 -18.87 2.08
N LYS A 142 3.77 -19.71 2.80
CA LYS A 142 4.20 -21.03 3.30
C LYS A 142 3.27 -22.10 2.74
N ASP A 143 3.83 -23.11 2.10
CA ASP A 143 3.10 -24.31 1.63
C ASP A 143 1.81 -23.97 0.87
N ASN A 144 1.93 -23.09 -0.13
CA ASN A 144 0.85 -22.58 -0.99
C ASN A 144 -0.24 -21.77 -0.28
N LYS A 145 -0.01 -21.35 0.97
CA LYS A 145 -0.90 -20.47 1.72
C LYS A 145 -0.16 -19.24 2.22
N TRP A 146 -0.85 -18.11 2.19
CA TRP A 146 -0.38 -16.90 2.83
C TRP A 146 -0.64 -16.97 4.32
N GLU A 147 0.41 -16.70 5.09
CA GLU A 147 0.40 -16.66 6.54
C GLU A 147 1.05 -15.37 7.04
N GLU A 148 0.69 -14.96 8.26
CA GLU A 148 1.36 -13.85 8.94
C GLU A 148 2.72 -14.34 9.45
N LEU A 149 3.78 -13.58 9.16
CA LEU A 149 5.11 -13.93 9.61
C LEU A 149 5.25 -13.71 11.12
N GLU A 150 5.27 -14.83 11.84
CA GLU A 150 5.50 -14.86 13.28
C GLU A 150 6.87 -14.26 13.65
N ASN A 151 6.94 -13.66 14.83
CA ASN A 151 8.18 -13.03 15.31
C ASN A 151 9.30 -14.06 15.51
N GLU A 152 8.99 -15.27 15.99
CA GLU A 152 9.99 -16.34 16.15
C GLU A 152 10.61 -16.78 14.82
N SER A 153 9.75 -16.92 13.79
CA SER A 153 10.20 -17.21 12.42
C SER A 153 11.07 -16.08 11.85
N TRP A 154 10.69 -14.82 12.11
CA TRP A 154 11.47 -13.66 11.69
C TRP A 154 12.83 -13.59 12.38
N GLU A 155 12.88 -13.78 13.70
CA GLU A 155 14.14 -13.81 14.45
C GLU A 155 15.07 -14.93 13.97
N SER A 156 14.50 -16.09 13.66
CA SER A 156 15.24 -17.24 13.12
C SER A 156 15.86 -16.91 11.75
N LEU A 157 15.12 -16.21 10.88
CA LEU A 157 15.65 -15.72 9.61
C LEU A 157 16.82 -14.75 9.81
N ILE A 158 16.68 -13.78 10.72
CA ILE A 158 17.76 -12.81 11.01
C ILE A 158 18.98 -13.51 11.63
N LYS A 159 18.80 -14.52 12.49
CA LYS A 159 19.90 -15.34 13.03
C LYS A 159 20.62 -16.10 11.92
N TYR A 160 19.87 -16.70 10.99
CA TYR A 160 20.43 -17.39 9.83
C TYR A 160 21.28 -16.43 8.97
N ILE A 161 20.72 -15.27 8.61
CA ILE A 161 21.42 -14.21 7.86
C ILE A 161 22.69 -13.76 8.60
N ASN A 162 22.60 -13.55 9.92
CA ASN A 162 23.75 -13.15 10.73
C ASN A 162 24.87 -14.21 10.72
N SER A 163 24.52 -15.50 10.78
CA SER A 163 25.52 -16.57 10.70
C SER A 163 26.25 -16.58 9.37
N GLN A 164 25.53 -16.37 8.26
CA GLN A 164 26.12 -16.27 6.92
C GLN A 164 27.05 -15.05 6.79
N ILE A 165 26.63 -13.89 7.32
CA ILE A 165 27.47 -12.68 7.35
C ILE A 165 28.77 -12.91 8.13
N LEU A 166 28.71 -13.62 9.27
CA LEU A 166 29.90 -13.90 10.07
C LEU A 166 30.88 -14.84 9.35
N VAL A 167 30.38 -15.82 8.61
CA VAL A 167 31.21 -16.71 7.77
C VAL A 167 31.90 -15.90 6.67
N LEU A 168 31.13 -15.12 5.91
CA LEU A 168 31.68 -14.25 4.85
C LEU A 168 32.66 -13.22 5.39
N PHE A 169 32.40 -12.67 6.57
CA PHE A 169 33.30 -11.73 7.21
C PHE A 169 34.61 -12.40 7.63
N LYS A 170 34.56 -13.65 8.10
CA LYS A 170 35.78 -14.42 8.42
C LYS A 170 36.60 -14.69 7.15
N GLU A 171 35.97 -15.10 6.06
CA GLU A 171 36.64 -15.25 4.76
C GLU A 171 37.28 -13.94 4.30
N TYR A 172 36.55 -12.82 4.43
CA TYR A 172 37.08 -11.50 4.12
C TYR A 172 38.29 -11.12 5.01
N GLN A 173 38.26 -11.49 6.30
CA GLN A 173 39.39 -11.29 7.19
C GLN A 173 40.59 -12.12 6.73
N ASP A 174 40.39 -13.42 6.51
CA ASP A 174 41.43 -14.37 6.12
C ASP A 174 42.11 -13.94 4.79
N GLU A 175 41.35 -13.44 3.82
CA GLU A 175 41.87 -12.90 2.55
C GLU A 175 42.69 -11.60 2.72
N ASN A 176 42.38 -10.80 3.73
CA ASN A 176 43.08 -9.56 4.03
C ASN A 176 44.17 -9.72 5.11
N MET A 177 44.39 -10.94 5.62
CA MET A 177 45.40 -11.25 6.66
C MET A 177 46.82 -10.91 6.20
N GLU A 178 47.12 -11.05 4.90
CA GLU A 178 48.44 -10.70 4.34
C GLU A 178 48.72 -9.18 4.36
N HIS A 179 47.69 -8.34 4.52
CA HIS A 179 47.79 -6.89 4.60
C HIS A 179 47.61 -6.34 6.04
N LEU A 180 47.54 -7.22 7.05
CA LEU A 180 47.31 -6.82 8.45
C LEU A 180 48.53 -6.25 9.17
N GLU A 181 49.74 -6.33 8.60
CA GLU A 181 50.92 -5.69 9.21
C GLU A 181 50.78 -4.16 9.30
N ASP A 182 49.88 -3.56 8.50
CA ASP A 182 49.50 -2.15 8.59
C ASP A 182 48.45 -1.89 9.69
N GLU A 183 48.82 -1.11 10.72
CA GLU A 183 47.90 -0.67 11.80
C GLU A 183 46.60 -0.02 11.29
N LYS A 184 46.63 0.57 10.09
CA LYS A 184 45.47 1.19 9.45
C LYS A 184 44.42 0.15 9.05
N ASN A 185 44.84 -1.01 8.54
CA ASN A 185 43.92 -2.07 8.11
C ASN A 185 43.27 -2.75 9.32
N HIS A 186 44.01 -2.93 10.42
CA HIS A 186 43.45 -3.39 11.69
C HIS A 186 42.32 -2.49 12.21
N LYS A 187 42.49 -1.16 12.15
CA LYS A 187 41.44 -0.21 12.58
C LYS A 187 40.20 -0.29 11.69
N VAL A 188 40.38 -0.46 10.39
CA VAL A 188 39.27 -0.59 9.42
C VAL A 188 38.48 -1.87 9.65
N ILE A 189 39.16 -3.01 9.84
CA ILE A 189 38.51 -4.30 10.08
C ILE A 189 37.76 -4.29 11.43
N ASN A 190 38.34 -3.71 12.48
CA ASN A 190 37.64 -3.55 13.76
C ASN A 190 36.42 -2.65 13.66
N ASN A 191 36.46 -1.59 12.84
CA ASN A 191 35.30 -0.76 12.58
C ASN A 191 34.19 -1.57 11.87
N TYR A 192 34.53 -2.39 10.88
CA TYR A 192 33.57 -3.27 10.21
C TYR A 192 32.97 -4.32 11.16
N LEU A 193 33.79 -4.93 12.01
CA LEU A 193 33.32 -5.87 13.02
C LEU A 193 32.36 -5.18 14.01
N THR A 194 32.68 -3.97 14.45
CA THR A 194 31.83 -3.19 15.36
C THR A 194 30.49 -2.84 14.68
N LYS A 195 30.50 -2.52 13.39
CA LYS A 195 29.30 -2.27 12.58
C LYS A 195 28.43 -3.51 12.38
N ILE A 196 29.03 -4.69 12.18
CA ILE A 196 28.30 -5.97 12.06
C ILE A 196 27.70 -6.35 13.41
N LEU A 197 28.50 -6.35 14.48
CA LEU A 197 28.05 -6.77 15.80
C LEU A 197 26.99 -5.81 16.36
N CYS A 198 27.12 -4.51 16.07
CA CYS A 198 26.18 -3.47 16.48
C CYS A 198 25.83 -3.60 17.98
N VAL A 199 26.87 -3.63 18.83
CA VAL A 199 26.78 -4.05 20.25
C VAL A 199 25.87 -3.13 21.09
N GLU A 200 25.66 -1.90 20.64
CA GLU A 200 24.88 -0.87 21.32
C GLU A 200 23.39 -1.20 21.52
N ILE A 201 22.86 -2.17 20.75
CA ILE A 201 21.41 -2.43 20.67
C ILE A 201 21.13 -3.92 20.88
N SER A 202 20.06 -4.26 21.62
CA SER A 202 19.63 -5.64 21.81
C SER A 202 19.22 -6.30 20.50
N PHE A 203 19.38 -7.63 20.40
CA PHE A 203 19.01 -8.38 19.18
C PHE A 203 17.54 -8.21 18.80
N GLU A 204 16.64 -8.26 19.78
CA GLU A 204 15.20 -8.03 19.57
C GLU A 204 14.91 -6.64 18.96
N THR A 205 15.60 -5.61 19.47
CA THR A 205 15.46 -4.24 18.93
C THR A 205 16.01 -4.14 17.50
N LYS A 206 17.09 -4.87 17.17
CA LYS A 206 17.60 -4.97 15.79
C LYS A 206 16.54 -5.61 14.89
N CYS A 207 15.99 -6.76 15.28
CA CYS A 207 14.95 -7.46 14.53
C CYS A 207 13.72 -6.56 14.27
N ASN A 208 13.26 -5.82 15.28
CA ASN A 208 12.14 -4.90 15.15
C ASN A 208 12.44 -3.71 14.23
N ARG A 209 13.64 -3.14 14.30
CA ARG A 209 14.06 -2.05 13.40
C ARG A 209 14.19 -2.52 11.95
N ILE A 210 14.76 -3.71 11.73
CA ILE A 210 14.85 -4.31 10.39
C ILE A 210 13.44 -4.58 9.85
N LYS A 211 12.55 -5.16 10.66
CA LYS A 211 11.14 -5.44 10.29
C LYS A 211 10.40 -4.16 9.90
N THR A 212 10.57 -3.10 10.70
CA THR A 212 9.95 -1.79 10.44
C THR A 212 10.49 -1.13 9.16
N ASN A 213 11.81 -1.21 8.94
CA ASN A 213 12.45 -0.67 7.73
C ASN A 213 11.94 -1.41 6.47
N LEU A 214 11.92 -2.74 6.53
CA LEU A 214 11.40 -3.58 5.44
C LEU A 214 9.92 -3.29 5.16
N TYR A 215 9.08 -3.25 6.21
CA TYR A 215 7.67 -2.89 6.08
C TYR A 215 7.48 -1.52 5.46
N THR A 216 8.28 -0.52 5.86
CA THR A 216 8.17 0.84 5.32
C THR A 216 8.48 0.90 3.82
N LYS A 217 9.41 0.06 3.35
CA LYS A 217 9.77 -0.05 1.93
C LYS A 217 8.77 -0.87 1.11
N LEU A 218 8.15 -1.90 1.69
CA LEU A 218 7.27 -2.84 0.99
C LEU A 218 5.77 -2.56 1.15
N LYS A 219 5.37 -1.60 2.01
CA LYS A 219 3.95 -1.33 2.27
C LYS A 219 3.22 -0.87 1.01
N ILE A 220 2.11 -1.53 0.70
CA ILE A 220 1.18 -1.14 -0.36
C ILE A 220 -0.15 -0.78 0.31
N GLY A 221 -0.81 0.27 -0.19
CA GLY A 221 -2.17 0.59 0.25
C GLY A 221 -3.16 -0.38 -0.37
N PHE A 222 -4.03 -1.01 0.43
CA PHE A 222 -5.04 -1.94 -0.09
C PHE A 222 -5.99 -1.26 -1.08
N LYS A 223 -6.24 0.05 -0.93
CA LYS A 223 -6.99 0.85 -1.90
C LYS A 223 -6.41 0.78 -3.31
N ASN A 224 -5.08 0.87 -3.45
CA ASN A 224 -4.42 0.81 -4.75
C ASN A 224 -4.58 -0.58 -5.39
N ILE A 225 -4.66 -1.65 -4.58
CA ILE A 225 -4.81 -3.02 -5.07
C ILE A 225 -6.24 -3.27 -5.55
N VAL A 226 -7.25 -2.77 -4.83
CA VAL A 226 -8.65 -2.89 -5.22
C VAL A 226 -8.98 -2.02 -6.44
N GLU A 227 -8.37 -0.83 -6.56
CA GLU A 227 -8.56 0.06 -7.71
C GLU A 227 -7.91 -0.50 -9.00
N LEU A 228 -6.75 -1.16 -8.91
CA LEU A 228 -6.07 -1.78 -10.06
C LEU A 228 -6.80 -2.99 -10.66
N GLN A 229 -7.80 -3.56 -9.97
CA GLN A 229 -8.58 -4.71 -10.45
C GLN A 229 -9.97 -4.32 -10.98
N ILE A 230 -10.32 -3.02 -10.95
CA ILE A 230 -11.59 -2.49 -11.47
C ILE A 230 -11.39 -1.91 -12.90
N GLU A 231 -10.15 -1.85 -13.39
CA GLU A 231 -9.82 -1.67 -14.82
C GLU A 231 -9.71 -3.03 -15.54
#